data_AF-A0A7W0EUT2-F1
#
_entry.id   AF-A0A7W0EUT2-F1
#
_cell.length_a   1.000
_cell.length_b   1.000
_cell.length_c   1.000
_cell.angle_alpha   90.00
_cell.angle_beta   90.00
_cell.angle_gamma   90.00
#
_symmetry.space_group_name_H-M   'P 1'
#
loop_
_entity.id
_entity.type
_entity.pdbx_description
1 polymer ?
#
loop_
_entity_poly.entity_id
_entity_poly.type
_entity_poly.pdbx_seq_one_letter_code
_entity_poly.pdbx_strand_id
1 'polypeptide(L)' 'MTEECRHKNIRVIIENTQRLRCRHCHLTLKEEELAGGYCPECFETRGTKQYDFEEVPMADGGTVRYRCEDCQAWLDTKA' A
#
# COMPACT_ATOMS: atom_id res chain seq x y z
N MET A 1 24.56 -0.77 0.10
CA MET A 1 25.07 -2.11 0.46
C MET A 1 23.94 -3.07 0.15
N THR A 2 24.00 -3.72 -1.01
CA THR A 2 23.00 -4.68 -1.50
C THR A 2 23.49 -6.07 -1.09
N GLU A 3 22.85 -6.68 -0.10
CA GLU A 3 23.25 -7.97 0.43
C GLU A 3 22.42 -9.06 -0.25
N GLU A 4 23.06 -9.80 -1.16
CA GLU A 4 22.52 -11.00 -1.80
C GLU A 4 22.32 -12.10 -0.74
N CYS A 5 21.16 -12.08 -0.09
CA CYS A 5 20.83 -13.03 0.95
C CYS A 5 20.52 -14.39 0.29
N ARG A 6 21.30 -15.45 0.61
CA ARG A 6 21.14 -16.81 0.04
C ARG A 6 20.08 -17.66 0.75
N HIS A 7 19.35 -17.06 1.70
CA HIS A 7 18.30 -17.76 2.43
C HIS A 7 17.10 -18.01 1.52
N LYS A 8 16.55 -19.23 1.60
CA LYS A 8 15.37 -19.63 0.82
C LYS A 8 14.06 -19.12 1.43
N ASN A 9 14.12 -18.47 2.59
CA ASN A 9 12.95 -17.95 3.31
C ASN A 9 12.71 -16.48 2.94
N ILE A 10 12.18 -16.28 1.73
CA ILE A 10 11.89 -14.96 1.16
C ILE A 10 10.39 -14.76 1.14
N ARG A 11 9.94 -13.66 1.75
CA ARG A 11 8.55 -13.22 1.69
C ARG A 11 8.42 -12.10 0.67
N VAL A 12 7.49 -12.27 -0.26
CA VAL A 12 7.14 -11.24 -1.23
C VAL A 12 6.27 -10.21 -0.53
N ILE A 13 6.76 -8.99 -0.44
CA ILE A 13 5.97 -7.85 -0.01
C ILE A 13 5.49 -7.16 -1.28
N ILE A 14 4.25 -7.47 -1.64
CA ILE A 14 3.53 -6.68 -2.62
C ILE A 14 3.13 -5.42 -1.89
N GLU A 15 3.86 -4.33 -2.11
CA GLU A 15 3.33 -3.03 -1.74
C GLU A 15 2.14 -2.79 -2.67
N ASN A 16 0.93 -3.05 -2.17
CA ASN A 16 -0.28 -2.72 -2.90
C ASN A 16 -0.36 -1.19 -2.96
N THR A 17 0.17 -0.64 -4.05
CA THR A 17 0.27 0.81 -4.29
C THR A 17 -1.05 1.40 -4.75
N GLN A 18 -2.16 0.65 -4.74
CA GLN A 18 -3.47 1.21 -5.07
C GLN A 18 -3.88 2.16 -3.95
N ARG A 19 -3.83 3.44 -4.31
CA ARG A 19 -4.29 4.52 -3.48
C ARG A 19 -5.70 4.87 -3.93
N LEU A 20 -6.58 5.00 -2.96
CA LEU A 20 -7.94 5.43 -3.12
C LEU A 20 -8.02 6.88 -2.64
N ARG A 21 -8.54 7.75 -3.49
CA ARG A 21 -8.77 9.16 -3.17
C ARG A 21 -10.26 9.39 -3.00
N CYS A 22 -10.66 9.80 -1.79
CA CYS A 22 -12.04 10.18 -1.53
C CYS A 22 -12.41 11.39 -2.39
N ARG A 23 -13.49 11.33 -3.16
CA ARG A 23 -13.94 12.45 -4.00
C ARG A 23 -14.57 13.61 -3.22
N HIS A 24 -14.83 13.41 -1.93
CA HIS A 24 -15.49 14.42 -1.10
C HIS A 24 -14.53 15.27 -0.29
N CYS A 25 -13.54 14.62 0.34
CA CYS A 25 -12.52 15.32 1.11
C CYS A 25 -11.17 15.39 0.40
N HIS A 26 -11.01 14.68 -0.72
CA HIS A 26 -9.75 14.53 -1.46
C HIS A 26 -8.63 13.82 -0.71
N LEU A 27 -8.92 13.21 0.45
CA LEU A 27 -7.98 12.40 1.19
C LEU A 27 -7.57 11.19 0.36
N THR A 28 -6.26 10.96 0.24
CA THR A 28 -5.68 9.82 -0.44
C THR A 28 -5.18 8.82 0.59
N LEU A 29 -5.73 7.62 0.57
CA LEU A 29 -5.43 6.54 1.50
C LEU A 29 -5.28 5.22 0.74
N LYS A 30 -4.76 4.19 1.40
CA LYS A 30 -4.67 2.86 0.78
C LYS A 30 -5.96 2.08 1.04
N GLU A 31 -6.22 1.06 0.24
CA GLU A 31 -7.34 0.15 0.49
C GLU A 31 -7.24 -0.55 1.85
N GLU A 32 -6.02 -0.88 2.31
CA GLU A 32 -5.77 -1.43 3.66
C GLU A 32 -6.18 -0.48 4.80
N GLU A 33 -6.16 0.83 4.55
CA GLU A 33 -6.52 1.87 5.53
C GLU A 33 -8.05 2.12 5.56
N LEU A 34 -8.78 1.63 4.56
CA LEU A 34 -10.25 1.64 4.54
C LEU A 34 -10.78 0.48 5.39
N ALA A 35 -10.66 0.60 6.72
CA ALA A 35 -11.15 -0.36 7.70
C ALA A 35 -12.70 -0.44 7.74
N GLY A 36 -13.32 -0.89 6.65
CA GLY A 36 -14.77 -0.95 6.43
C GLY A 36 -15.26 -0.36 5.12
N GLY A 37 -14.36 0.03 4.21
CA GLY A 37 -14.71 0.52 2.86
C GLY A 37 -15.31 1.93 2.79
N TYR A 38 -15.28 2.71 3.87
CA TYR A 38 -15.74 4.10 3.89
C TYR A 38 -14.65 5.05 4.38
N CYS A 39 -14.79 6.34 4.04
CA CYS A 39 -13.76 7.33 4.32
C CYS A 39 -13.81 7.70 5.81
N PRO A 40 -12.75 7.40 6.59
CA PRO A 40 -12.74 7.68 8.02
C PRO A 40 -12.82 9.18 8.29
N GLU A 41 -12.10 9.99 7.53
CA GLU A 41 -12.08 11.45 7.70
C GLU A 41 -13.45 12.09 7.42
N CYS A 42 -14.18 11.62 6.40
CA CYS A 42 -15.55 12.09 6.16
C CYS A 42 -16.50 11.69 7.29
N PHE A 43 -16.31 10.49 7.86
CA PHE A 43 -17.12 10.05 8.98
C PHE A 43 -16.80 10.85 10.26
N GLU A 44 -15.53 11.13 10.53
CA GLU A 44 -15.11 11.91 11.70
C GLU A 44 -15.49 13.39 11.60
N THR A 45 -15.33 14.00 10.42
CA THR A 45 -15.56 15.45 10.24
C THR A 45 -17.03 15.78 9.94
N ARG A 46 -17.74 14.92 9.21
CA ARG A 46 -19.12 15.14 8.75
C ARG A 46 -20.13 14.14 9.29
N GLY A 47 -19.71 13.10 10.00
CA GLY A 47 -20.61 12.02 10.44
C GLY A 47 -21.18 11.17 9.29
N THR A 48 -20.67 11.33 8.06
CA THR A 48 -21.23 10.70 6.86
C THR A 48 -20.27 9.68 6.28
N LYS A 49 -20.75 8.46 6.03
CA LYS A 49 -19.95 7.40 5.42
C LYS A 49 -19.91 7.60 3.90
N GLN A 50 -18.77 8.11 3.42
CA GLN A 50 -18.53 8.23 1.98
C GLN A 50 -17.85 6.97 1.45
N TYR A 51 -18.44 6.41 0.40
CA TYR A 51 -17.93 5.24 -0.33
C TYR A 51 -17.43 5.61 -1.73
N ASP A 52 -17.46 6.91 -2.07
CA ASP A 52 -17.06 7.43 -3.37
C ASP A 52 -15.56 7.71 -3.37
N PHE A 53 -14.81 6.74 -3.88
CA PHE A 53 -13.36 6.79 -4.03
C PHE A 53 -12.96 6.68 -5.49
N GLU A 54 -11.92 7.43 -5.84
CA GLU A 54 -11.24 7.33 -7.12
C GLU A 54 -9.94 6.55 -6.93
N GLU A 55 -9.75 5.50 -7.72
CA GLU A 55 -8.49 4.78 -7.78
C GLU A 55 -7.44 5.65 -8.45
N VAL A 56 -6.41 6.02 -7.69
CA VAL A 56 -5.30 6.82 -8.18
C VAL A 56 -4.11 5.90 -8.38
N PRO A 57 -3.71 5.64 -9.63
CA PRO A 57 -2.48 4.91 -9.89
C PRO A 57 -1.32 5.76 -9.38
N MET A 58 -0.57 5.25 -8.40
CA MET A 58 0.67 5.89 -7.99
C MET A 58 1.67 5.74 -9.15
N ALA A 59 2.37 6.81 -9.51
CA ALA A 59 3.26 6.87 -10.68
C ALA A 59 4.36 5.79 -10.68
N ASP A 60 4.69 5.25 -9.51
CA ASP A 60 5.51 4.06 -9.33
C ASP A 60 4.59 2.85 -9.17
N GLY A 61 4.23 2.23 -10.30
CA GLY A 61 3.44 1.01 -10.32
C GLY A 61 4.05 -0.05 -9.39
N GLY A 62 3.26 -0.48 -8.39
CA GLY A 62 3.47 -1.61 -7.50
C GLY A 62 4.90 -2.15 -7.46
N THR A 63 5.79 -1.52 -6.71
CA THR A 63 7.14 -2.07 -6.53
C THR A 63 7.01 -3.35 -5.72
N VAL A 64 7.14 -4.49 -6.39
CA VAL A 64 7.27 -5.79 -5.72
C VAL A 64 8.63 -5.79 -5.02
N ARG A 65 8.61 -5.78 -3.69
CA ARG A 65 9.84 -5.85 -2.88
C ARG A 65 9.91 -7.20 -2.22
N TYR A 66 11.09 -7.80 -2.28
CA TYR A 66 11.35 -9.09 -1.67
C TYR A 66 12.09 -8.83 -0.35
N ARG A 67 11.57 -9.37 0.76
CA ARG A 67 12.23 -9.26 2.06
C ARG A 67 12.47 -10.66 2.60
N CYS A 68 13.71 -10.94 3.00
CA CYS A 68 14.02 -12.17 3.69
C CYS A 68 13.57 -12.09 5.16
N GLU A 69 12.86 -13.09 5.67
CA GLU A 69 12.41 -13.07 7.08
C GLU A 69 13.54 -13.44 8.05
N ASP A 70 14.59 -14.09 7.56
CA ASP A 70 15.72 -14.56 8.37
C ASP A 70 16.78 -13.48 8.59
N CYS A 71 17.17 -12.79 7.51
CA CYS A 71 18.17 -11.72 7.54
C CYS A 71 17.54 -10.31 7.56
N GLN A 72 16.21 -10.21 7.42
CA GLN A 72 15.45 -8.95 7.28
C GLN A 72 15.89 -8.03 6.13
N ALA A 73 16.81 -8.49 5.28
CA ALA A 73 17.37 -7.76 4.16
C ALA A 73 16.35 -7.59 3.03
N TRP A 74 16.40 -6.42 2.39
CA TRP A 74 15.67 -6.11 1.18
C TRP A 74 16.45 -6.62 -0.03
N LEU A 75 15.80 -7.44 -0.85
CA LEU A 75 16.35 -7.99 -2.07
C LEU A 75 15.84 -7.14 -3.23
N ASP A 76 16.75 -6.44 -3.92
CA ASP A 76 16.44 -5.83 -5.21
C ASP A 76 16.51 -6.91 -6.29
N THR A 77 15.36 -7.34 -6.81
CA THR A 77 15.36 -8.21 -7.98
C THR A 77 15.35 -7.33 -9.21
N LYS A 78 16.55 -6.96 -9.70
CA LYS A 78 16.70 -6.53 -11.11
C LYS A 78 16.30 -7.72 -11.98
N ALA A 79 15.21 -7.56 -12.73
CA ALA A 79 14.77 -8.50 -13.75
C ALA A 79 15.85 -8.74 -14.82
#